data_AF-A0A166EDC7-F1
#
_entry.id   AF-A0A166EDC7-F1
#
_cell.length_a   1.000
_cell.length_b   1.000
_cell.length_c   1.000
_cell.angle_alpha   90.00
_cell.angle_beta   90.00
_cell.angle_gamma   90.00
#
_symmetry.space_group_name_H-M   'P 1'
#
loop_
_entity.id
_entity.type
_entity.pdbx_description
1 polymer ?
#
loop_
_entity_poly.entity_id
_entity_poly.type
_entity_poly.pdbx_seq_one_letter_code
_entity_poly.pdbx_strand_id
1 'polypeptide(L)'
;MNANGVIVASVFDGLESKIYIYTPDGIGGYTEDTLFVPVPGSAGGNVSINDSGVIFADGPGDLAYVFSPDTLGHYIELELSAPDSNNSFGQSGVAQDDGTIVVGADGALYIHEPDGNGNYTVSKLITGDSSTGPTLAVNEAGVIVTGATSGIGAAYVYVPNGSGGYSEIELTASDAAGIGLFGSSVSINEDGTNTVGSHSDDDNGEGSGSVYVFTKDPTGFYVGQDGTIYFPNDEPVIETFGAASLEVMGNDAAETLVGGVGADIINGNGGNDVITGGAGDDQLNGGEGSHIFVFAAGDAGHDVLAGFDAAEVRGSDTVVTIDADTSITLQGVTPVELQPDDFLFI
;
A
#
# COMPACT_ATOMS: atom_id res chain seq x y z
N MET A 1 -3.79 11.55 15.05
CA MET A 1 -5.14 12.14 15.11
C MET A 1 -5.49 12.55 13.70
N ASN A 2 -6.71 12.30 13.25
CA ASN A 2 -7.17 12.72 11.92
C ASN A 2 -7.94 14.05 11.95
N ALA A 3 -8.35 14.58 10.79
CA ALA A 3 -9.07 15.85 10.69
C ALA A 3 -10.44 15.84 11.39
N ASN A 4 -11.05 14.67 11.56
CA ASN A 4 -12.29 14.48 12.32
C ASN A 4 -12.06 14.53 13.84
N GLY A 5 -10.81 14.70 14.29
CA GLY A 5 -10.44 14.76 15.70
C GLY A 5 -10.36 13.39 16.38
N VAL A 6 -10.44 12.29 15.62
CA VAL A 6 -10.28 10.93 16.14
C VAL A 6 -8.81 10.71 16.49
N ILE A 7 -8.56 10.21 17.70
CA ILE A 7 -7.22 9.91 18.19
C ILE A 7 -7.07 8.41 18.27
N VAL A 8 -5.96 7.89 17.73
CA VAL A 8 -5.55 6.50 17.94
C VAL A 8 -4.30 6.48 18.80
N ALA A 9 -4.22 5.51 19.70
CA ALA A 9 -3.07 5.30 20.56
C ALA A 9 -2.82 3.81 20.74
N SER A 10 -1.59 3.39 20.51
CA SER A 10 -1.15 2.02 20.77
C SER A 10 -0.60 1.89 22.19
N VAL A 11 -0.87 0.76 22.83
CA VAL A 11 -0.38 0.44 24.18
C VAL A 11 0.12 -0.99 24.18
N PHE A 12 1.35 -1.17 24.66
CA PHE A 12 1.93 -2.48 24.94
C PHE A 12 2.08 -2.66 26.46
N ASP A 13 1.40 -3.65 27.02
CA ASP A 13 1.44 -3.93 28.47
C ASP A 13 2.40 -5.08 28.85
N GLY A 14 3.15 -5.60 27.87
CA GLY A 14 4.05 -6.73 28.03
C GLY A 14 3.44 -8.09 27.68
N LEU A 15 2.11 -8.18 27.52
CA LEU A 15 1.38 -9.40 27.16
C LEU A 15 0.52 -9.21 25.90
N GLU A 16 -0.14 -8.06 25.77
CA GLU A 16 -1.01 -7.70 24.67
C GLU A 16 -0.66 -6.31 24.11
N SER A 17 -0.87 -6.13 22.81
CA SER A 17 -0.85 -4.83 22.15
C SER A 17 -2.29 -4.43 21.81
N LYS A 18 -2.68 -3.24 22.26
CA LYS A 18 -4.02 -2.68 22.06
C LYS A 18 -3.94 -1.35 21.34
N ILE A 19 -4.88 -1.12 20.44
CA ILE A 19 -5.09 0.18 19.83
C ILE A 19 -6.36 0.75 20.43
N TYR A 20 -6.24 1.87 21.12
CA TYR A 20 -7.37 2.66 21.61
C TYR A 20 -7.77 3.67 20.57
N ILE A 21 -9.08 3.77 20.32
CA ILE A 21 -9.68 4.73 19.41
C ILE A 21 -10.54 5.67 20.24
N TYR A 22 -10.16 6.94 20.29
CA TYR A 22 -10.91 7.99 20.96
C TYR A 22 -11.65 8.82 19.91
N THR A 23 -12.97 8.70 19.88
CA THR A 23 -13.84 9.44 18.96
C THR A 23 -14.53 10.60 19.68
N PRO A 24 -14.50 11.85 19.16
CA PRO A 24 -15.17 12.98 19.80
C PRO A 24 -16.66 12.71 20.05
N ASP A 25 -17.13 12.96 21.28
CA ASP A 25 -18.52 12.69 21.69
C ASP A 25 -19.50 13.83 21.37
N GLY A 26 -19.01 14.93 20.79
CA GLY A 26 -19.79 16.13 20.46
C GLY A 26 -20.11 17.04 21.65
N ILE A 27 -19.71 16.70 22.88
CA ILE A 27 -19.90 17.50 24.10
C ILE A 27 -18.58 17.89 24.77
N GLY A 28 -17.45 17.68 24.07
CA GLY A 28 -16.11 18.08 24.50
C GLY A 28 -15.31 16.95 25.17
N GLY A 29 -15.82 15.71 25.14
CA GLY A 29 -15.13 14.50 25.55
C GLY A 29 -14.91 13.54 24.39
N TYR A 30 -14.62 12.28 24.72
CA TYR A 30 -14.34 11.21 23.78
C TYR A 30 -15.03 9.91 24.21
N THR A 31 -15.57 9.17 23.26
CA THR A 31 -15.88 7.74 23.43
C THR A 31 -14.66 6.90 23.11
N GLU A 32 -14.50 5.78 23.81
CA GLU A 32 -13.38 4.86 23.67
C GLU A 32 -13.83 3.56 23.02
N ASP A 33 -13.07 3.09 22.04
CA ASP A 33 -13.14 1.75 21.47
C ASP A 33 -11.74 1.12 21.42
N THR A 34 -11.65 -0.21 21.26
CA THR A 34 -10.38 -0.94 21.28
C THR A 34 -10.28 -1.98 20.18
N LEU A 35 -9.15 -1.98 19.47
CA LEU A 35 -8.75 -3.06 18.56
C LEU A 35 -7.64 -3.89 19.20
N PHE A 36 -7.63 -5.17 18.89
CA PHE A 36 -6.65 -6.14 19.36
C PHE A 36 -5.67 -6.47 18.23
N VAL A 37 -4.37 -6.42 18.52
CA VAL A 37 -3.33 -6.91 17.61
C VAL A 37 -2.82 -8.25 18.16
N PRO A 38 -2.81 -9.36 17.38
CA PRO A 38 -2.49 -10.70 17.89
C PRO A 38 -1.03 -10.92 18.39
N VAL A 39 -0.75 -10.51 19.64
CA VAL A 39 0.18 -11.12 20.63
C VAL A 39 1.73 -11.11 20.38
N PRO A 40 2.54 -11.57 21.36
CA PRO A 40 3.45 -10.78 22.20
C PRO A 40 4.82 -10.44 21.55
N GLY A 41 5.22 -9.18 21.64
CA GLY A 41 6.47 -8.63 21.10
C GLY A 41 6.34 -7.11 21.08
N SER A 42 7.41 -6.36 20.80
CA SER A 42 7.42 -4.88 20.82
C SER A 42 6.59 -4.21 19.71
N ALA A 43 5.49 -4.83 19.27
CA ALA A 43 4.51 -4.28 18.37
C ALA A 43 3.57 -3.35 19.14
N GLY A 44 3.17 -2.24 18.53
CA GLY A 44 2.38 -1.16 19.13
C GLY A 44 3.21 0.10 19.43
N GLY A 45 4.36 0.29 18.79
CA GLY A 45 5.12 1.55 18.86
C GLY A 45 4.60 2.60 17.88
N ASN A 46 4.11 2.17 16.72
CA ASN A 46 3.73 3.06 15.62
C ASN A 46 2.30 2.81 15.18
N VAL A 47 1.47 3.85 15.31
CA VAL A 47 0.08 3.85 14.87
C VAL A 47 -0.20 5.13 14.09
N SER A 48 -0.95 5.01 13.00
CA SER A 48 -1.44 6.17 12.25
C SER A 48 -2.91 5.98 11.88
N ILE A 49 -3.60 7.08 11.61
CA ILE A 49 -5.01 7.09 11.21
C ILE A 49 -5.21 8.16 10.15
N ASN A 50 -5.90 7.82 9.06
CA ASN A 50 -6.31 8.77 8.01
C ASN A 50 -7.68 9.39 8.32
N ASP A 51 -8.13 10.34 7.49
CA ASP A 51 -9.42 11.02 7.69
C ASP A 51 -10.62 10.10 7.47
N SER A 52 -10.45 9.08 6.63
CA SER A 52 -11.43 8.01 6.40
C SER A 52 -11.55 7.02 7.57
N GLY A 53 -10.67 7.13 8.57
CA GLY A 53 -10.68 6.29 9.77
C GLY A 53 -9.96 4.96 9.63
N VAL A 54 -9.22 4.73 8.54
CA VAL A 54 -8.32 3.59 8.37
C VAL A 54 -7.12 3.76 9.28
N ILE A 55 -6.79 2.70 10.01
CA ILE A 55 -5.72 2.70 11.02
C ILE A 55 -4.62 1.75 10.56
N PHE A 56 -3.38 2.24 10.51
CA PHE A 56 -2.20 1.39 10.43
C PHE A 56 -1.64 1.15 11.82
N ALA A 57 -1.14 -0.06 12.07
CA ALA A 57 -0.36 -0.39 13.25
C ALA A 57 0.79 -1.35 12.94
N ASP A 58 1.91 -1.18 13.63
CA ASP A 58 3.03 -2.11 13.59
C ASP A 58 2.68 -3.47 14.21
N GLY A 59 3.27 -4.55 13.67
CA GLY A 59 3.01 -5.93 14.05
C GLY A 59 4.28 -6.67 14.52
N PRO A 60 4.13 -7.85 15.15
CA PRO A 60 5.28 -8.65 15.58
C PRO A 60 5.91 -9.39 14.39
N GLY A 61 7.23 -9.59 14.42
CA GLY A 61 7.90 -10.51 13.49
C GLY A 61 7.82 -10.08 12.02
N ASP A 62 8.11 -8.81 11.76
CA ASP A 62 8.15 -8.21 10.41
C ASP A 62 6.78 -8.18 9.72
N LEU A 63 5.75 -7.81 10.50
CA LEU A 63 4.36 -7.67 10.06
C LEU A 63 3.84 -6.26 10.33
N ALA A 64 2.77 -5.89 9.64
CA ALA A 64 1.96 -4.73 9.95
C ALA A 64 0.46 -5.07 9.84
N TYR A 65 -0.38 -4.24 10.41
CA TYR A 65 -1.83 -4.42 10.40
C TYR A 65 -2.52 -3.15 9.91
N VAL A 66 -3.54 -3.34 9.08
CA VAL A 66 -4.44 -2.28 8.62
C VAL A 66 -5.84 -2.60 9.08
N PHE A 67 -6.48 -1.64 9.72
CA PHE A 67 -7.86 -1.75 10.19
C PHE A 67 -8.71 -0.74 9.44
N SER A 68 -9.63 -1.24 8.62
CA SER A 68 -10.54 -0.42 7.82
C SER A 68 -11.95 -0.46 8.39
N PRO A 69 -12.64 0.69 8.56
CA PRO A 69 -14.00 0.69 9.10
C PRO A 69 -14.97 0.00 8.13
N ASP A 70 -15.85 -0.85 8.67
CA ASP A 70 -16.95 -1.47 7.93
C ASP A 70 -18.23 -0.61 7.95
N THR A 71 -19.22 -0.98 7.15
CA THR A 71 -20.51 -0.27 7.08
C THR A 71 -21.36 -0.34 8.35
N LEU A 72 -20.99 -1.20 9.31
CA LEU A 72 -21.67 -1.42 10.58
C LEU A 72 -20.95 -0.73 11.76
N GLY A 73 -19.80 -0.08 11.50
CA GLY A 73 -18.98 0.59 12.51
C GLY A 73 -18.00 -0.33 13.24
N HIS A 74 -17.75 -1.55 12.75
CA HIS A 74 -16.61 -2.36 13.18
C HIS A 74 -15.39 -2.09 12.30
N TYR A 75 -14.31 -2.82 12.55
CA TYR A 75 -13.09 -2.77 11.74
C TYR A 75 -12.81 -4.13 11.10
N ILE A 76 -12.45 -4.10 9.82
CA ILE A 76 -11.91 -5.23 9.07
C ILE A 76 -10.39 -5.16 9.23
N GLU A 77 -9.79 -6.26 9.70
CA GLU A 77 -8.35 -6.40 9.88
C GLU A 77 -7.72 -7.02 8.63
N LEU A 78 -6.62 -6.43 8.18
CA LEU A 78 -5.73 -6.97 7.17
C LEU A 78 -4.31 -7.04 7.73
N GLU A 79 -3.72 -8.23 7.71
CA GLU A 79 -2.30 -8.44 8.00
C GLU A 79 -1.46 -8.21 6.74
N LEU A 80 -0.41 -7.41 6.87
CA LEU A 80 0.57 -7.12 5.83
C LEU A 80 1.91 -7.73 6.18
N SER A 81 2.61 -8.24 5.16
CA SER A 81 3.98 -8.75 5.25
C SER A 81 4.78 -8.33 4.02
N ALA A 82 6.09 -8.15 4.17
CA ALA A 82 6.96 -7.91 3.03
C ALA A 82 6.93 -9.09 2.03
N PRO A 83 6.78 -8.84 0.71
CA PRO A 83 6.77 -9.90 -0.31
C PRO A 83 8.12 -10.61 -0.50
N ASP A 84 9.23 -10.02 -0.06
CA ASP A 84 10.59 -10.47 -0.32
C ASP A 84 11.40 -10.82 0.96
N SER A 85 10.71 -11.19 2.05
CA SER A 85 11.30 -11.61 3.34
C SER A 85 12.20 -10.57 4.02
N ASN A 86 11.87 -9.28 3.88
CA ASN A 86 12.64 -8.20 4.48
C ASN A 86 12.43 -8.13 6.00
N ASN A 87 13.54 -8.10 6.74
CA ASN A 87 13.52 -7.87 8.17
C ASN A 87 12.96 -6.48 8.46
N SER A 88 12.44 -6.27 9.67
CA SER A 88 12.00 -4.96 10.14
C SER A 88 10.80 -4.37 9.39
N PHE A 89 10.12 -5.15 8.55
CA PHE A 89 8.89 -4.69 7.91
C PHE A 89 7.84 -4.31 8.95
N GLY A 90 7.15 -3.20 8.72
CA GLY A 90 6.12 -2.72 9.63
C GLY A 90 6.65 -1.88 10.79
N GLN A 91 7.95 -1.59 10.85
CA GLN A 91 8.52 -0.73 11.90
C GLN A 91 7.90 0.68 11.90
N SER A 92 7.43 1.17 10.76
CA SER A 92 6.64 2.40 10.65
C SER A 92 5.61 2.25 9.53
N GLY A 93 4.56 3.07 9.55
CA GLY A 93 3.61 3.07 8.46
C GLY A 93 2.58 4.19 8.51
N VAL A 94 2.10 4.56 7.33
CA VAL A 94 1.12 5.63 7.11
C VAL A 94 0.01 5.10 6.21
N ALA A 95 -1.24 5.22 6.67
CA ALA A 95 -2.41 5.06 5.82
C ALA A 95 -2.81 6.42 5.23
N GLN A 96 -3.04 6.47 3.92
CA GLN A 96 -3.53 7.66 3.20
C GLN A 96 -5.03 7.54 2.90
N ASP A 97 -5.69 8.66 2.62
CA ASP A 97 -7.14 8.68 2.37
C ASP A 97 -7.57 8.08 1.04
N ASP A 98 -6.66 7.96 0.08
CA ASP A 98 -6.87 7.20 -1.15
C ASP A 98 -6.77 5.68 -0.96
N GLY A 99 -6.50 5.23 0.28
CA GLY A 99 -6.33 3.84 0.65
C GLY A 99 -4.89 3.34 0.53
N THR A 100 -3.95 4.13 0.00
CA THR A 100 -2.54 3.75 -0.08
C THR A 100 -1.95 3.57 1.32
N ILE A 101 -1.22 2.48 1.54
CA ILE A 101 -0.50 2.23 2.79
C ILE A 101 0.99 2.21 2.48
N VAL A 102 1.76 3.10 3.11
CA VAL A 102 3.22 3.10 3.01
C VAL A 102 3.79 2.49 4.28
N VAL A 103 4.63 1.48 4.15
CA VAL A 103 5.21 0.71 5.25
C VAL A 103 6.73 0.77 5.19
N GLY A 104 7.36 1.17 6.28
CA GLY A 104 8.82 1.21 6.40
C GLY A 104 9.42 -0.14 6.76
N ALA A 105 10.60 -0.41 6.21
CA ALA A 105 11.47 -1.54 6.56
C ALA A 105 12.95 -1.11 6.43
N ASP A 106 13.89 -1.94 6.88
CA ASP A 106 15.32 -1.61 6.80
C ASP A 106 15.76 -1.39 5.34
N GLY A 107 16.12 -0.14 5.01
CA GLY A 107 16.58 0.24 3.67
C GLY A 107 15.51 0.18 2.57
N ALA A 108 14.23 0.14 2.93
CA ALA A 108 13.14 0.07 1.96
C ALA A 108 11.85 0.70 2.46
N LEU A 109 11.02 1.13 1.51
CA LEU A 109 9.63 1.51 1.73
C LEU A 109 8.74 0.64 0.85
N TYR A 110 7.69 0.05 1.42
CA TYR A 110 6.69 -0.73 0.70
C TYR A 110 5.43 0.10 0.56
N ILE A 111 5.02 0.37 -0.68
CA ILE A 111 3.86 1.16 -1.03
C ILE A 111 2.80 0.16 -1.49
N HIS A 112 1.77 -0.02 -0.66
CA HIS A 112 0.61 -0.83 -0.94
C HIS A 112 -0.46 0.07 -1.53
N GLU A 113 -0.69 -0.04 -2.83
CA GLU A 113 -1.74 0.71 -3.54
C GLU A 113 -2.97 -0.20 -3.70
N PRO A 114 -4.17 0.24 -3.28
CA PRO A 114 -5.38 -0.56 -3.42
C PRO A 114 -5.59 -1.00 -4.87
N ASP A 115 -5.87 -2.28 -5.08
CA ASP A 115 -6.11 -2.82 -6.43
C ASP A 115 -7.57 -2.71 -6.89
N GLY A 116 -8.47 -2.20 -6.04
CA GLY A 116 -9.91 -2.13 -6.30
C GLY A 116 -10.69 -3.34 -5.79
N ASN A 117 -10.01 -4.43 -5.44
CA ASN A 117 -10.62 -5.73 -5.11
C ASN A 117 -10.53 -6.07 -3.61
N GLY A 118 -10.19 -5.08 -2.80
CA GLY A 118 -9.93 -5.27 -1.37
C GLY A 118 -8.55 -5.86 -1.06
N ASN A 119 -7.64 -5.86 -2.04
CA ASN A 119 -6.24 -6.23 -1.87
C ASN A 119 -5.33 -5.09 -2.38
N TYR A 120 -4.03 -5.34 -2.48
CA TYR A 120 -3.03 -4.31 -2.79
C TYR A 120 -2.01 -4.79 -3.83
N THR A 121 -1.68 -3.90 -4.75
CA THR A 121 -0.42 -3.96 -5.49
C THR A 121 0.69 -3.42 -4.59
N VAL A 122 1.88 -4.03 -4.61
CA VAL A 122 2.95 -3.66 -3.69
C VAL A 122 4.19 -3.22 -4.46
N SER A 123 4.60 -1.98 -4.29
CA SER A 123 5.88 -1.47 -4.82
C SER A 123 6.88 -1.30 -3.69
N LYS A 124 8.05 -1.90 -3.81
CA LYS A 124 9.19 -1.71 -2.91
C LYS A 124 10.12 -0.66 -3.50
N LEU A 125 10.18 0.48 -2.85
CA LEU A 125 11.15 1.52 -3.11
C LEU A 125 12.42 1.23 -2.30
N ILE A 126 13.53 0.97 -2.98
CA ILE A 126 14.84 0.76 -2.37
C ILE A 126 15.44 2.14 -2.07
N THR A 127 15.77 2.39 -0.82
CA THR A 127 16.33 3.67 -0.38
C THR A 127 17.85 3.68 -0.52
N GLY A 128 18.45 4.88 -0.57
CA GLY A 128 19.91 5.06 -0.62
C GLY A 128 20.66 4.64 0.65
N ASP A 129 20.00 4.53 1.81
CA ASP A 129 20.61 4.21 3.11
C ASP A 129 19.87 3.07 3.81
N SER A 130 20.59 2.01 4.19
CA SER A 130 20.02 0.82 4.85
C SER A 130 19.39 1.08 6.23
N SER A 131 19.59 2.26 6.81
CA SER A 131 19.03 2.67 8.10
C SER A 131 17.74 3.48 7.99
N THR A 132 17.22 3.70 6.78
CA THR A 132 15.87 4.24 6.57
C THR A 132 14.80 3.20 6.93
N GLY A 133 13.55 3.66 7.09
CA GLY A 133 12.40 2.79 7.37
C GLY A 133 11.85 2.89 8.80
N PRO A 134 12.66 3.10 9.85
CA PRO A 134 12.14 3.26 11.21
C PRO A 134 11.26 4.49 11.43
N THR A 135 11.41 5.54 10.61
CA THR A 135 10.60 6.76 10.69
C THR A 135 10.04 7.10 9.32
N LEU A 136 8.77 7.51 9.29
CA LEU A 136 8.03 7.70 8.05
C LEU A 136 6.94 8.76 8.23
N ALA A 137 6.79 9.61 7.23
CA ALA A 137 5.65 10.52 7.08
C ALA A 137 5.30 10.65 5.59
N VAL A 138 4.01 10.81 5.30
CA VAL A 138 3.50 10.98 3.93
C VAL A 138 2.44 12.08 3.96
N ASN A 139 2.38 12.91 2.92
CA ASN A 139 1.32 13.90 2.72
C ASN A 139 0.36 13.49 1.59
N GLU A 140 -0.77 14.18 1.42
CA GLU A 140 -1.81 13.82 0.43
C GLU A 140 -1.32 13.87 -1.03
N ALA A 141 -0.22 14.58 -1.29
CA ALA A 141 0.41 14.59 -2.61
C ALA A 141 1.27 13.33 -2.88
N GLY A 142 1.31 12.38 -1.96
CA GLY A 142 2.14 11.17 -2.03
C GLY A 142 3.63 11.44 -1.82
N VAL A 143 4.02 12.59 -1.26
CA VAL A 143 5.42 12.86 -0.94
C VAL A 143 5.78 12.13 0.33
N ILE A 144 6.76 11.23 0.25
CA ILE A 144 7.18 10.39 1.36
C ILE A 144 8.46 10.97 1.96
N VAL A 145 8.55 11.03 3.28
CA VAL A 145 9.75 11.42 4.03
C VAL A 145 10.11 10.29 4.99
N THR A 146 11.36 9.84 4.96
CA THR A 146 11.90 8.85 5.91
C THR A 146 13.26 9.29 6.43
N GLY A 147 13.53 9.05 7.71
CA GLY A 147 14.81 9.37 8.31
C GLY A 147 15.76 8.17 8.30
N ALA A 148 17.06 8.45 8.17
CA ALA A 148 18.15 7.50 8.28
C ALA A 148 19.09 7.95 9.40
N THR A 149 19.35 7.11 10.39
CA THR A 149 20.12 7.51 11.59
C THR A 149 21.56 7.00 11.61
N SER A 150 22.05 6.43 10.49
CA SER A 150 23.44 6.01 10.37
C SER A 150 24.41 7.20 10.36
N GLY A 151 25.58 7.07 10.99
CA GLY A 151 26.62 8.11 10.96
C GLY A 151 26.18 9.42 11.64
N ILE A 152 26.04 10.48 10.85
CA ILE A 152 25.53 11.80 11.28
C ILE A 152 24.02 11.97 11.00
N GLY A 153 23.40 10.94 10.42
CA GLY A 153 22.00 10.94 10.02
C GLY A 153 21.70 11.71 8.74
N ALA A 154 20.57 11.36 8.11
CA ALA A 154 19.99 12.02 6.95
C ALA A 154 18.46 11.88 7.00
N ALA A 155 17.76 12.59 6.12
CA ALA A 155 16.35 12.35 5.83
C ALA A 155 16.15 12.37 4.32
N TYR A 156 15.45 11.37 3.80
CA TYR A 156 15.20 11.21 2.38
C TYR A 156 13.77 11.63 2.08
N VAL A 157 13.61 12.44 1.04
CA VAL A 157 12.31 12.87 0.52
C VAL A 157 12.12 12.25 -0.85
N TYR A 158 11.06 11.49 -1.01
CA TYR A 158 10.64 10.88 -2.26
C TYR A 158 9.45 11.66 -2.81
N VAL A 159 9.66 12.35 -3.92
CA VAL A 159 8.64 13.16 -4.59
C VAL A 159 8.13 12.41 -5.82
N PRO A 160 6.81 12.16 -5.97
CA PRO A 160 6.29 11.52 -7.17
C PRO A 160 6.73 12.24 -8.45
N ASN A 161 7.31 11.49 -9.40
CA ASN A 161 7.85 12.05 -10.64
C ASN A 161 6.83 12.10 -11.79
N GLY A 162 5.58 11.67 -11.53
CA GLY A 162 4.49 11.64 -12.51
C GLY A 162 4.54 10.49 -13.52
N SER A 163 5.55 9.62 -13.43
CA SER A 163 5.72 8.44 -14.31
C SER A 163 5.52 7.11 -13.56
N GLY A 164 4.90 7.16 -12.37
CA GLY A 164 4.77 6.01 -11.46
C GLY A 164 6.02 5.76 -10.60
N GLY A 165 7.00 6.67 -10.61
CA GLY A 165 8.19 6.59 -9.77
C GLY A 165 8.36 7.82 -8.87
N TYR A 166 9.52 7.92 -8.25
CA TYR A 166 9.89 9.00 -7.34
C TYR A 166 11.21 9.63 -7.75
N SER A 167 11.40 10.90 -7.41
CA SER A 167 12.71 11.53 -7.32
C SER A 167 13.16 11.58 -5.88
N GLU A 168 14.40 11.16 -5.60
CA GLU A 168 14.99 11.14 -4.27
C GLU A 168 15.75 12.45 -3.98
N ILE A 169 15.56 12.98 -2.79
CA ILE A 169 16.28 14.15 -2.27
C ILE A 169 16.81 13.82 -0.87
N GLU A 170 18.12 13.87 -0.69
CA GLU A 170 18.77 13.72 0.61
C GLU A 170 18.86 15.07 1.35
N LEU A 171 18.24 15.17 2.52
CA LEU A 171 18.31 16.30 3.44
C LEU A 171 19.33 16.03 4.54
N THR A 172 20.11 17.05 4.91
CA THR A 172 21.16 16.96 5.92
C THR A 172 21.05 18.10 6.93
N ALA A 173 21.58 17.89 8.14
CA ALA A 173 21.68 18.93 9.16
C ALA A 173 22.66 20.04 8.71
N SER A 174 22.29 21.31 8.92
CA SER A 174 23.10 22.48 8.52
C SER A 174 24.38 22.67 9.33
N ASP A 175 24.43 22.15 10.55
CA ASP A 175 25.55 22.27 11.48
C ASP A 175 26.34 20.96 11.66
N ALA A 176 25.85 19.85 11.08
CA ALA A 176 26.48 18.53 11.03
C ALA A 176 27.22 18.13 12.32
N ALA A 177 26.73 18.55 13.48
CA ALA A 177 27.43 18.35 14.74
C ALA A 177 27.45 16.84 15.02
N GLY A 178 28.65 16.25 14.95
CA GLY A 178 28.83 14.82 15.09
C GLY A 178 28.21 14.33 16.39
N ILE A 179 27.54 13.17 16.31
CA ILE A 179 26.67 12.49 17.30
C ILE A 179 25.16 12.82 17.27
N GLY A 180 24.69 13.73 16.41
CA GLY A 180 23.27 13.94 16.18
C GLY A 180 22.62 12.77 15.42
N LEU A 181 21.57 12.16 15.98
CA LEU A 181 20.71 11.18 15.29
C LEU A 181 19.70 11.93 14.40
N PHE A 182 20.20 12.74 13.46
CA PHE A 182 19.35 13.42 12.48
C PHE A 182 18.55 12.36 11.69
N GLY A 183 17.26 12.62 11.45
CA GLY A 183 16.36 11.61 10.90
C GLY A 183 15.72 10.70 11.95
N SER A 184 15.98 10.92 13.24
CA SER A 184 15.34 10.15 14.33
C SER A 184 13.84 10.38 14.46
N SER A 185 13.32 11.45 13.86
CA SER A 185 11.90 11.66 13.62
C SER A 185 11.73 12.55 12.40
N VAL A 186 10.62 12.35 11.67
CA VAL A 186 10.29 13.13 10.48
C VAL A 186 8.82 13.52 10.50
N SER A 187 8.48 14.62 9.87
CA SER A 187 7.12 14.97 9.50
C SER A 187 7.09 15.78 8.22
N ILE A 188 5.95 15.75 7.53
CA ILE A 188 5.64 16.58 6.37
C ILE A 188 4.22 17.12 6.54
N ASN A 189 3.98 18.34 6.08
CA ASN A 189 2.63 18.89 5.96
C ASN A 189 2.18 18.97 4.49
N GLU A 190 0.93 19.36 4.26
CA GLU A 190 0.37 19.42 2.90
C GLU A 190 1.02 20.47 1.99
N ASP A 191 1.60 21.55 2.55
CA ASP A 191 2.40 22.51 1.79
C ASP A 191 3.78 21.93 1.39
N GLY A 192 4.11 20.74 1.86
CA GLY A 192 5.39 20.06 1.63
C GLY A 192 6.52 20.61 2.49
N THR A 193 6.25 21.23 3.64
CA THR A 193 7.26 21.61 4.63
C THR A 193 7.64 20.38 5.44
N ASN A 194 8.92 20.03 5.43
CA ASN A 194 9.44 18.90 6.19
C ASN A 194 10.05 19.38 7.50
N THR A 195 9.83 18.62 8.58
CA THR A 195 10.62 18.77 9.81
C THR A 195 11.36 17.48 10.12
N VAL A 196 12.60 17.61 10.57
CA VAL A 196 13.48 16.47 10.89
C VAL A 196 14.08 16.66 12.27
N GLY A 197 13.93 15.67 13.13
CA GLY A 197 14.46 15.66 14.48
C GLY A 197 15.86 15.08 14.57
N SER A 198 16.66 15.64 15.48
CA SER A 198 17.93 15.08 15.95
C SER A 198 17.96 15.17 17.48
N HIS A 199 17.49 14.14 18.17
CA HIS A 199 17.29 14.21 19.63
C HIS A 199 18.58 14.17 20.46
N SER A 200 19.73 13.85 19.84
CA SER A 200 21.05 13.78 20.48
C SER A 200 21.99 14.89 20.03
N ASP A 201 21.43 15.94 19.42
CA ASP A 201 22.20 17.12 19.05
C ASP A 201 22.51 17.97 20.29
N ASP A 202 23.79 18.27 20.49
CA ASP A 202 24.32 18.86 21.72
C ASP A 202 24.71 20.35 21.56
N ASP A 203 24.13 21.01 20.56
CA ASP A 203 24.41 22.41 20.21
C ASP A 203 24.20 23.40 21.37
N ASN A 204 23.29 23.09 22.30
CA ASN A 204 22.93 23.89 23.47
C ASN A 204 23.02 23.12 24.80
N GLY A 205 23.71 21.99 24.83
CA GLY A 205 23.93 21.16 26.01
C GLY A 205 23.77 19.67 25.72
N GLU A 206 24.22 18.80 26.63
CA GLU A 206 24.12 17.34 26.45
C GLU A 206 22.65 16.89 26.30
N GLY A 207 22.34 16.29 25.14
CA GLY A 207 21.02 15.82 24.74
C GLY A 207 19.99 16.95 24.57
N SER A 208 20.39 18.18 24.23
CA SER A 208 19.43 19.27 24.04
C SER A 208 18.45 19.00 22.90
N GLY A 209 18.92 18.30 21.86
CA GLY A 209 18.19 17.97 20.65
C GLY A 209 17.89 19.18 19.77
N SER A 210 17.67 18.92 18.49
CA SER A 210 17.39 19.93 17.47
C SER A 210 16.24 19.50 16.55
N VAL A 211 15.56 20.49 15.97
CA VAL A 211 14.58 20.29 14.90
C VAL A 211 14.94 21.18 13.72
N TYR A 212 15.09 20.54 12.57
CA TYR A 212 15.44 21.18 11.31
C TYR A 212 14.18 21.29 10.45
N VAL A 213 14.02 22.42 9.77
CA VAL A 213 12.84 22.72 8.95
C VAL A 213 13.29 22.98 7.53
N PHE A 214 12.68 22.27 6.58
CA PHE A 214 12.98 22.38 5.15
C PHE A 214 11.71 22.83 4.43
N THR A 215 11.81 23.91 3.66
CA THR A 215 10.68 24.48 2.91
C THR A 215 10.98 24.51 1.42
N LYS A 216 9.95 24.55 0.58
CA LYS A 216 10.14 24.69 -0.86
C LYS A 216 10.40 26.15 -1.24
N ASP A 217 11.37 26.38 -2.12
CA ASP A 217 11.61 27.67 -2.76
C ASP A 217 10.60 27.92 -3.91
N PRO A 218 10.61 29.12 -4.55
CA PRO A 218 9.73 29.42 -5.67
C PRO A 218 9.90 28.52 -6.90
N THR A 219 11.00 27.76 -6.98
CA THR A 219 11.26 26.79 -8.05
C THR A 219 10.83 25.37 -7.68
N GLY A 220 10.45 25.14 -6.42
CA GLY A 220 9.97 23.88 -5.89
C GLY A 220 11.03 23.03 -5.18
N PHE A 221 12.28 23.50 -5.09
CA PHE A 221 13.36 22.78 -4.40
C PHE A 221 13.35 23.01 -2.89
N TYR A 222 13.78 22.01 -2.14
CA TYR A 222 13.90 22.13 -0.69
C TYR A 222 15.04 23.05 -0.28
N VAL A 223 14.81 23.86 0.75
CA VAL A 223 15.78 24.81 1.30
C VAL A 223 15.83 24.64 2.82
N GLY A 224 17.04 24.42 3.33
CA GLY A 224 17.35 24.36 4.76
C GLY A 224 17.35 25.74 5.41
N GLN A 225 17.36 25.76 6.75
CA GLN A 225 17.33 27.01 7.53
C GLN A 225 18.55 27.93 7.30
N ASP A 226 19.67 27.36 6.85
CA ASP A 226 20.91 28.05 6.49
C ASP A 226 20.92 28.58 5.04
N GLY A 227 19.87 28.31 4.26
CA GLY A 227 19.76 28.67 2.86
C GLY A 227 20.35 27.66 1.88
N THR A 228 20.82 26.51 2.35
CA THR A 228 21.26 25.40 1.49
C THR A 228 20.08 24.89 0.67
N ILE A 229 20.26 24.78 -0.65
CA ILE A 229 19.26 24.25 -1.58
C ILE A 229 19.58 22.79 -1.88
N TYR A 230 18.57 21.93 -1.75
CA TYR A 230 18.65 20.49 -1.95
C TYR A 230 18.00 20.12 -3.29
N PHE A 231 18.78 19.45 -4.12
CA PHE A 231 18.37 19.00 -5.45
C PHE A 231 18.14 17.49 -5.45
N PRO A 232 17.25 16.98 -6.31
CA PRO A 232 17.19 15.55 -6.58
C PRO A 232 18.55 15.02 -7.01
N ASN A 233 19.02 13.97 -6.35
CA ASN A 233 20.34 13.38 -6.57
C ASN A 233 20.26 11.98 -7.17
N ASP A 234 19.13 11.28 -7.05
CA ASP A 234 18.92 9.95 -7.62
C ASP A 234 17.44 9.68 -7.98
N GLU A 235 17.23 8.68 -8.82
CA GLU A 235 15.93 8.03 -9.01
C GLU A 235 16.02 6.65 -8.32
N PRO A 236 15.27 6.41 -7.23
CA PRO A 236 15.36 5.17 -6.49
C PRO A 236 14.88 4.00 -7.34
N VAL A 237 15.43 2.82 -7.06
CA VAL A 237 15.00 1.58 -7.70
C VAL A 237 13.67 1.15 -7.09
N ILE A 238 12.68 0.87 -7.94
CA ILE A 238 11.36 0.39 -7.52
C ILE A 238 11.18 -1.04 -8.06
N GLU A 239 10.90 -1.97 -7.16
CA GLU A 239 10.50 -3.34 -7.48
C GLU A 239 9.00 -3.49 -7.24
N THR A 240 8.24 -3.84 -8.27
CA THR A 240 6.79 -4.05 -8.13
C THR A 240 6.48 -5.54 -7.99
N PHE A 241 5.68 -5.87 -6.98
CA PHE A 241 5.17 -7.19 -6.65
C PHE A 241 3.67 -7.25 -6.92
N GLY A 242 3.18 -8.43 -7.30
CA GLY A 242 1.77 -8.61 -7.69
C GLY A 242 1.49 -8.28 -9.16
N ALA A 243 2.20 -7.33 -9.77
CA ALA A 243 2.01 -6.93 -11.18
C ALA A 243 2.60 -7.90 -12.23
N ALA A 244 3.10 -9.06 -11.82
CA ALA A 244 3.69 -10.03 -12.72
C ALA A 244 2.60 -10.93 -13.32
N SER A 245 2.59 -11.02 -14.65
CA SER A 245 1.82 -12.00 -15.42
C SER A 245 1.96 -13.40 -14.82
N LEU A 246 0.83 -14.01 -14.45
CA LEU A 246 0.70 -15.40 -14.05
C LEU A 246 0.30 -16.26 -15.25
N GLU A 247 0.87 -17.46 -15.32
CA GLU A 247 0.44 -18.51 -16.25
C GLU A 247 -0.20 -19.63 -15.42
N VAL A 248 -1.54 -19.64 -15.36
CA VAL A 248 -2.33 -20.59 -14.57
C VAL A 248 -2.87 -21.68 -15.49
N MET A 249 -2.54 -22.94 -15.20
CA MET A 249 -3.09 -24.10 -15.92
C MET A 249 -3.87 -25.01 -14.97
N GLY A 250 -5.17 -25.17 -15.24
CA GLY A 250 -6.05 -26.17 -14.64
C GLY A 250 -5.82 -27.57 -15.20
N ASN A 251 -6.65 -28.52 -14.81
CA ASN A 251 -6.62 -29.91 -15.28
C ASN A 251 -7.98 -30.33 -15.85
N ASP A 252 -8.39 -31.61 -15.73
CA ASP A 252 -9.67 -32.10 -16.27
C ASP A 252 -10.79 -32.10 -15.18
N ALA A 253 -10.57 -31.43 -14.06
CA ALA A 253 -11.46 -31.39 -12.91
C ALA A 253 -12.14 -30.03 -12.79
N ALA A 254 -13.25 -29.96 -12.04
CA ALA A 254 -13.83 -28.66 -11.71
C ALA A 254 -12.96 -27.92 -10.68
N GLU A 255 -12.47 -26.74 -11.06
CA GLU A 255 -11.48 -25.96 -10.31
C GLU A 255 -11.94 -24.52 -10.07
N THR A 256 -11.26 -23.84 -9.16
CA THR A 256 -11.33 -22.38 -9.02
C THR A 256 -9.96 -21.84 -9.34
N LEU A 257 -9.86 -21.09 -10.44
CA LEU A 257 -8.62 -20.54 -10.96
C LEU A 257 -8.68 -19.02 -10.81
N VAL A 258 -7.64 -18.45 -10.21
CA VAL A 258 -7.58 -17.03 -9.86
C VAL A 258 -6.23 -16.49 -10.30
N GLY A 259 -6.25 -15.42 -11.09
CA GLY A 259 -5.09 -14.62 -11.44
C GLY A 259 -4.74 -13.60 -10.35
N GLY A 260 -3.86 -12.67 -10.70
CA GLY A 260 -3.35 -11.60 -9.87
C GLY A 260 -3.78 -10.24 -10.42
N VAL A 261 -2.87 -9.27 -10.33
CA VAL A 261 -3.09 -7.89 -10.80
C VAL A 261 -2.26 -7.58 -12.07
N GLY A 262 -1.64 -8.61 -12.65
CA GLY A 262 -0.86 -8.53 -13.88
C GLY A 262 -1.66 -9.03 -15.08
N ALA A 263 -1.11 -8.86 -16.29
CA ALA A 263 -1.72 -9.43 -17.50
C ALA A 263 -1.53 -10.95 -17.54
N ASP A 264 -2.54 -11.69 -17.09
CA ASP A 264 -2.45 -13.12 -16.83
C ASP A 264 -2.91 -13.97 -18.01
N ILE A 265 -2.47 -15.22 -18.00
CA ILE A 265 -2.92 -16.26 -18.92
C ILE A 265 -3.47 -17.40 -18.08
N ILE A 266 -4.79 -17.58 -18.10
CA ILE A 266 -5.48 -18.65 -17.37
C ILE A 266 -6.11 -19.63 -18.35
N ASN A 267 -5.76 -20.91 -18.22
CA ASN A 267 -6.33 -21.99 -19.03
C ASN A 267 -6.89 -23.10 -18.12
N GLY A 268 -8.21 -23.24 -18.10
CA GLY A 268 -8.96 -24.24 -17.33
C GLY A 268 -8.79 -25.68 -17.80
N ASN A 269 -8.47 -25.87 -19.09
CA ASN A 269 -8.41 -27.17 -19.75
C ASN A 269 -9.74 -27.93 -19.79
N GLY A 270 -10.16 -28.64 -18.75
CA GLY A 270 -11.41 -29.41 -18.79
C GLY A 270 -12.08 -29.46 -17.41
N GLY A 271 -13.39 -29.62 -17.38
CA GLY A 271 -14.16 -29.52 -16.13
C GLY A 271 -15.08 -28.30 -16.14
N ASN A 272 -15.72 -28.03 -15.00
CA ASN A 272 -16.61 -26.88 -14.87
C ASN A 272 -15.97 -25.90 -13.90
N ASP A 273 -15.21 -24.95 -14.42
CA ASP A 273 -14.36 -24.09 -13.59
C ASP A 273 -15.04 -22.78 -13.22
N VAL A 274 -14.54 -22.17 -12.15
CA VAL A 274 -14.76 -20.76 -11.80
C VAL A 274 -13.45 -20.03 -12.02
N ILE A 275 -13.42 -19.06 -12.94
CA ILE A 275 -12.20 -18.37 -13.37
C ILE A 275 -12.33 -16.87 -13.08
N THR A 276 -11.32 -16.30 -12.41
CA THR A 276 -11.17 -14.86 -12.18
C THR A 276 -9.79 -14.44 -12.66
N GLY A 277 -9.74 -13.49 -13.60
CA GLY A 277 -8.48 -12.91 -14.07
C GLY A 277 -7.85 -11.98 -13.04
N GLY A 278 -8.67 -11.10 -12.46
CA GLY A 278 -8.22 -10.05 -11.55
C GLY A 278 -8.06 -8.75 -12.33
N ALA A 279 -7.13 -7.90 -11.89
CA ALA A 279 -6.81 -6.67 -12.62
C ALA A 279 -5.70 -6.94 -13.66
N GLY A 280 -5.66 -6.15 -14.72
CA GLY A 280 -4.74 -6.36 -15.84
C GLY A 280 -5.48 -6.73 -17.13
N ASP A 281 -4.75 -6.80 -18.25
CA ASP A 281 -5.32 -7.24 -19.53
C ASP A 281 -5.17 -8.78 -19.63
N ASP A 282 -6.17 -9.53 -19.20
CA ASP A 282 -6.05 -10.99 -19.05
C ASP A 282 -6.46 -11.78 -20.30
N GLN A 283 -5.91 -12.98 -20.43
CA GLN A 283 -6.34 -14.01 -21.37
C GLN A 283 -6.91 -15.19 -20.60
N LEU A 284 -8.24 -15.35 -20.65
CA LEU A 284 -8.97 -16.34 -19.89
C LEU A 284 -9.58 -17.39 -20.85
N ASN A 285 -9.24 -18.66 -20.67
CA ASN A 285 -9.77 -19.78 -21.44
C ASN A 285 -10.30 -20.85 -20.49
N GLY A 286 -11.59 -21.18 -20.57
CA GLY A 286 -12.20 -22.24 -19.76
C GLY A 286 -11.82 -23.64 -20.24
N GLY A 287 -11.74 -23.85 -21.55
CA GLY A 287 -11.53 -25.18 -22.12
C GLY A 287 -12.83 -26.00 -22.25
N GLU A 288 -12.78 -27.31 -22.02
CA GLU A 288 -13.93 -28.22 -22.13
C GLU A 288 -14.81 -28.20 -20.87
N GLY A 289 -16.08 -27.80 -21.00
CA GLY A 289 -17.07 -27.90 -19.94
C GLY A 289 -17.89 -26.63 -19.81
N SER A 290 -18.55 -26.43 -18.67
CA SER A 290 -19.37 -25.22 -18.40
C SER A 290 -18.73 -24.40 -17.30
N HIS A 291 -18.24 -23.21 -17.64
CA HIS A 291 -17.41 -22.39 -16.77
C HIS A 291 -18.16 -21.13 -16.31
N ILE A 292 -17.71 -20.54 -15.21
CA ILE A 292 -18.15 -19.25 -14.71
C ILE A 292 -16.95 -18.32 -14.71
N PHE A 293 -16.99 -17.27 -15.52
CA PHE A 293 -16.00 -16.19 -15.47
C PHE A 293 -16.51 -15.07 -14.58
N VAL A 294 -15.77 -14.76 -13.52
CA VAL A 294 -16.15 -13.78 -12.51
C VAL A 294 -15.24 -12.56 -12.62
N PHE A 295 -15.84 -11.42 -12.93
CA PHE A 295 -15.19 -10.10 -12.92
C PHE A 295 -15.75 -9.32 -11.72
N ALA A 296 -14.88 -8.99 -10.76
CA ALA A 296 -15.23 -8.27 -9.56
C ALA A 296 -15.37 -6.76 -9.85
N ALA A 297 -16.20 -6.07 -9.06
CA ALA A 297 -16.26 -4.61 -9.12
C ALA A 297 -14.90 -4.04 -8.69
N GLY A 298 -14.26 -3.28 -9.57
CA GLY A 298 -12.90 -2.77 -9.34
C GLY A 298 -11.81 -3.41 -10.20
N ASP A 299 -12.10 -4.53 -10.89
CA ASP A 299 -11.18 -5.09 -11.89
C ASP A 299 -10.93 -4.06 -13.02
N ALA A 300 -9.69 -3.63 -13.17
CA ALA A 300 -9.29 -2.68 -14.21
C ALA A 300 -8.49 -3.40 -15.29
N GLY A 301 -8.90 -3.26 -16.56
CA GLY A 301 -8.21 -3.90 -17.67
C GLY A 301 -9.11 -4.19 -18.88
N HIS A 302 -8.52 -4.76 -19.91
CA HIS A 302 -9.18 -5.21 -21.13
C HIS A 302 -8.99 -6.72 -21.33
N ASP A 303 -9.93 -7.50 -20.80
CA ASP A 303 -9.81 -8.96 -20.82
C ASP A 303 -10.30 -9.58 -22.13
N VAL A 304 -9.61 -10.66 -22.49
CA VAL A 304 -9.92 -11.52 -23.62
C VAL A 304 -10.35 -12.88 -23.11
N LEU A 305 -11.63 -13.18 -23.29
CA LEU A 305 -12.13 -14.54 -23.12
C LEU A 305 -11.92 -15.30 -24.44
N ALA A 306 -11.05 -16.29 -24.40
CA ALA A 306 -10.66 -17.13 -25.53
C ALA A 306 -11.22 -18.56 -25.38
N GLY A 307 -11.13 -19.34 -26.46
CA GLY A 307 -11.53 -20.75 -26.44
C GLY A 307 -12.97 -21.02 -26.90
N PHE A 308 -13.74 -19.99 -27.27
CA PHE A 308 -15.06 -20.18 -27.90
C PHE A 308 -14.98 -20.66 -29.36
N ASP A 309 -13.81 -20.51 -30.00
CA ASP A 309 -13.58 -20.91 -31.40
C ASP A 309 -13.21 -22.41 -31.51
N ALA A 310 -14.15 -23.32 -31.26
CA ALA A 310 -14.01 -24.70 -31.74
C ALA A 310 -15.34 -25.45 -31.80
N ALA A 311 -15.51 -26.22 -32.88
CA ALA A 311 -16.58 -27.20 -33.09
C ALA A 311 -16.65 -28.35 -32.06
N GLU A 312 -15.89 -28.29 -30.98
CA GLU A 312 -15.76 -29.30 -29.91
C GLU A 312 -16.08 -28.78 -28.50
N VAL A 313 -16.36 -27.48 -28.29
CA VAL A 313 -16.77 -26.98 -26.97
C VAL A 313 -18.19 -27.45 -26.66
N ARG A 314 -18.38 -28.10 -25.50
CA ARG A 314 -19.69 -28.56 -25.01
C ARG A 314 -19.92 -28.00 -23.61
N GLY A 315 -20.75 -26.96 -23.49
CA GLY A 315 -21.11 -26.38 -22.20
C GLY A 315 -21.98 -25.13 -22.36
N SER A 316 -22.51 -24.65 -21.24
CA SER A 316 -23.13 -23.33 -21.13
C SER A 316 -22.23 -22.49 -20.24
N ASP A 317 -21.36 -21.69 -20.84
CA ASP A 317 -20.50 -20.77 -20.09
C ASP A 317 -21.30 -19.56 -19.62
N THR A 318 -20.98 -19.03 -18.45
CA THR A 318 -21.62 -17.86 -17.86
C THR A 318 -20.57 -16.80 -17.57
N VAL A 319 -20.79 -15.58 -18.05
CA VAL A 319 -19.99 -14.41 -17.68
C VAL A 319 -20.75 -13.60 -16.65
N VAL A 320 -20.10 -13.30 -15.51
CA VAL A 320 -20.62 -12.46 -14.44
C VAL A 320 -19.78 -11.18 -14.38
N THR A 321 -20.39 -10.04 -14.74
CA THR A 321 -19.79 -8.70 -14.60
C THR A 321 -20.59 -7.87 -13.59
N ILE A 322 -19.91 -7.05 -12.79
CA ILE A 322 -20.54 -6.34 -11.65
C ILE A 322 -20.64 -4.81 -11.90
N ASP A 323 -20.08 -4.30 -12.99
CA ASP A 323 -20.00 -2.87 -13.30
C ASP A 323 -20.20 -2.54 -14.79
N ALA A 324 -20.56 -1.28 -15.05
CA ALA A 324 -20.93 -0.76 -16.38
C ALA A 324 -19.72 -0.36 -17.24
N ASP A 325 -18.53 -0.28 -16.65
CA ASP A 325 -17.31 0.25 -17.27
C ASP A 325 -16.30 -0.84 -17.66
N THR A 326 -16.55 -2.10 -17.28
CA THR A 326 -15.72 -3.26 -17.66
C THR A 326 -16.00 -3.67 -19.10
N SER A 327 -14.95 -3.72 -19.93
CA SER A 327 -15.06 -4.10 -21.34
C SER A 327 -14.47 -5.48 -21.57
N ILE A 328 -15.31 -6.43 -21.98
CA ILE A 328 -14.89 -7.81 -22.27
C ILE A 328 -14.92 -8.04 -23.78
N THR A 329 -13.86 -8.64 -24.32
CA THR A 329 -13.85 -9.13 -25.70
C THR A 329 -14.01 -10.65 -25.74
N LEU A 330 -15.10 -11.12 -26.35
CA LEU A 330 -15.28 -12.53 -26.66
C LEU A 330 -14.61 -12.86 -28.00
N GLN A 331 -13.60 -13.71 -27.98
CA GLN A 331 -12.90 -14.13 -29.19
C GLN A 331 -13.36 -15.53 -29.62
N GLY A 332 -13.78 -15.67 -30.88
CA GLY A 332 -14.21 -16.97 -31.42
C GLY A 332 -15.71 -17.26 -31.35
N VAL A 333 -16.52 -16.29 -30.89
CA VAL A 333 -17.98 -16.44 -30.79
C VAL A 333 -18.66 -15.98 -32.08
N THR A 334 -19.60 -16.78 -32.61
CA THR A 334 -20.53 -16.29 -33.64
C THR A 334 -21.71 -15.57 -32.97
N PRO A 335 -22.01 -14.30 -33.29
CA PRO A 335 -23.07 -13.54 -32.60
C PRO A 335 -24.48 -14.15 -32.66
N VAL A 336 -24.72 -15.09 -33.58
CA VAL A 336 -26.00 -15.80 -33.74
C VAL A 336 -26.16 -16.97 -32.77
N GLU A 337 -25.08 -17.41 -32.13
CA GLU A 337 -25.07 -18.54 -31.19
C GLU A 337 -25.34 -18.09 -29.75
N LEU A 338 -25.16 -16.79 -29.47
CA LEU A 338 -25.46 -16.18 -28.18
C LEU A 338 -26.96 -16.19 -27.89
N GLN A 339 -27.35 -16.79 -26.77
CA GLN A 339 -28.67 -16.72 -26.16
C GLN A 339 -28.70 -15.60 -25.10
N PRO A 340 -29.88 -15.01 -24.84
CA PRO A 340 -30.04 -14.03 -23.76
C PRO A 340 -29.64 -14.52 -22.37
N ASP A 341 -29.59 -15.84 -22.17
CA ASP A 341 -29.28 -16.48 -20.89
C ASP A 341 -27.78 -16.81 -20.72
N ASP A 342 -26.97 -16.59 -21.75
CA ASP A 342 -25.50 -16.80 -21.70
C ASP A 342 -24.78 -15.70 -20.91
N PHE A 343 -25.46 -14.58 -20.67
CA PHE A 343 -24.97 -13.45 -19.89
C PHE A 343 -25.93 -13.14 -18.76
N LEU A 344 -25.44 -13.25 -17.53
CA LEU A 344 -26.18 -12.84 -16.34
C LEU A 344 -25.55 -11.56 -15.80
N PHE A 345 -26.17 -10.43 -16.13
CA PHE A 345 -25.87 -9.14 -15.52
C PHE A 345 -26.64 -9.04 -14.20
N ILE A 346 -25.94 -9.01 -13.05
CA ILE A 346 -26.54 -8.92 -11.71
C ILE A 346 -26.31 -7.55 -11.08
#